data_AF-A0A6B3HD82-F1
#
_entry.id   AF-A0A6B3HD82-F1
#
_cell.length_a   1.000
_cell.length_b   1.000
_cell.length_c   1.000
_cell.angle_alpha   90.00
_cell.angle_beta   90.00
_cell.angle_gamma   90.00
#
_symmetry.space_group_name_H-M   'P 1'
#
loop_
_entity.id
_entity.type
_entity.pdbx_description
1 polymer ?
#
loop_
_entity_poly.entity_id
_entity_poly.type
_entity_poly.pdbx_seq_one_letter_code
_entity_poly.pdbx_strand_id
1 'polypeptide(L)'
;TAHVTTRSGRVGGVVLTADDGSGADWLTAAADPSGTLVMPGIPADATSVQLVAFAPGENDADVKVQLMGKNTTFAPAGNDTLHIKSGMTATIDLKDITRGEPGSLRLTPVEKNRATPIVAALRVVRGTGAKQEIAYIPATGPVGARASVTDNRAKGSTLSLAAPAATAKVKVTTSAGSGGGEPAVETYTV
;
A
#
# COMPACT_ATOMS: atom_id res chain seq x y z
N THR A 1 8.91 -13.53 24.85
CA THR A 1 8.33 -12.35 25.52
C THR A 1 9.41 -11.31 25.67
N ALA A 2 9.22 -10.09 25.15
CA ALA A 2 10.15 -8.98 25.34
C ALA A 2 9.52 -7.96 26.29
N HIS A 3 10.25 -7.55 27.33
CA HIS A 3 9.83 -6.47 28.21
C HIS A 3 10.64 -5.22 27.86
N VAL A 4 9.96 -4.18 27.41
CA VAL A 4 10.56 -2.90 27.05
C VAL A 4 9.94 -1.82 27.91
N THR A 5 10.77 -1.03 28.60
CA THR A 5 10.34 0.13 29.38
C THR A 5 11.14 1.35 28.93
N THR A 6 10.49 2.52 28.86
CA THR A 6 11.16 3.80 28.60
C THR A 6 10.94 4.74 29.77
N ARG A 7 12.00 5.46 30.17
CA ARG A 7 11.92 6.52 31.20
C ARG A 7 11.47 7.86 30.58
N SER A 8 11.78 8.06 29.30
CA SER A 8 11.32 9.16 28.45
C SER A 8 11.38 8.70 26.99
N GLY A 9 10.59 9.33 26.10
CA GLY A 9 10.54 8.97 24.67
C GLY A 9 9.44 7.97 24.29
N ARG A 10 9.48 7.47 23.06
CA ARG A 10 8.48 6.54 22.48
C ARG A 10 9.14 5.22 22.08
N VAL A 11 8.40 4.11 22.19
CA VAL A 11 8.78 2.80 21.65
C VAL A 11 8.01 2.58 20.35
N GLY A 12 8.72 2.19 19.30
CA GLY A 12 8.13 1.68 18.07
C GLY A 12 8.43 0.19 17.94
N GLY A 13 7.43 -0.61 17.58
CA GLY A 13 7.58 -2.00 17.22
C GLY A 13 7.35 -2.17 15.72
N VAL A 14 8.22 -2.93 15.06
CA VAL A 14 8.04 -3.38 13.68
C VAL A 14 8.33 -4.87 13.63
N VAL A 15 7.63 -5.59 12.76
CA VAL A 15 7.82 -7.03 12.59
C VAL A 15 8.67 -7.24 11.34
N LEU A 16 9.79 -7.95 11.47
CA LEU A 16 10.51 -8.48 10.32
C LEU A 16 9.88 -9.80 9.93
N THR A 17 9.50 -9.92 8.67
CA THR A 17 9.10 -11.18 8.06
C THR A 17 10.22 -11.62 7.13
N ALA A 18 10.60 -12.89 7.22
CA ALA A 18 11.60 -13.50 6.36
C ALA A 18 11.05 -14.85 5.89
N ASP A 19 11.13 -15.10 4.60
CA ASP A 19 10.70 -16.35 3.98
C ASP A 19 11.89 -17.00 3.28
N ASP A 20 12.09 -18.29 3.53
CA ASP A 20 13.20 -19.05 2.98
C ASP A 20 13.07 -19.13 1.44
N GLY A 21 13.84 -18.31 0.75
CA GLY A 21 13.91 -18.27 -0.71
C GLY A 21 13.12 -17.15 -1.40
N SER A 22 12.26 -16.41 -0.69
CA SER A 22 11.53 -15.27 -1.28
C SER A 22 11.80 -13.90 -0.65
N GLY A 23 12.77 -13.82 0.26
CA GLY A 23 13.32 -12.55 0.76
C GLY A 23 12.82 -12.17 2.16
N ALA A 24 13.04 -10.91 2.54
CA ALA A 24 12.60 -10.39 3.83
C ALA A 24 12.15 -8.93 3.73
N ASP A 25 11.12 -8.57 4.48
CA ASP A 25 10.66 -7.19 4.59
C ASP A 25 10.05 -6.88 5.97
N TRP A 26 10.07 -5.61 6.31
CA TRP A 26 9.49 -5.07 7.53
C TRP A 26 8.01 -4.77 7.33
N LEU A 27 7.16 -5.43 8.10
CA LEU A 27 5.74 -5.10 8.17
C LEU A 27 5.56 -3.83 9.03
N THR A 28 5.34 -2.72 8.35
CA THR A 28 5.02 -1.44 8.97
C THR A 28 3.55 -1.39 9.42
N ALA A 29 3.25 -0.52 10.39
CA ALA A 29 1.89 -0.35 10.86
C ALA A 29 0.99 0.18 9.73
N ALA A 30 -0.17 -0.47 9.53
CA ALA A 30 -1.21 0.04 8.67
C ALA A 30 -1.89 1.28 9.28
N ALA A 31 -2.56 2.05 8.44
CA ALA A 31 -3.47 3.10 8.90
C ALA A 31 -4.61 2.52 9.75
N ASP A 32 -5.24 3.39 10.54
CA ASP A 32 -6.40 3.03 11.36
C ASP A 32 -7.53 2.41 10.51
N PRO A 33 -8.34 1.49 11.09
CA PRO A 33 -9.44 0.87 10.38
C PRO A 33 -10.37 1.90 9.72
N SER A 34 -10.69 1.69 8.44
CA SER A 34 -11.52 2.59 7.65
C SER A 34 -12.36 1.80 6.64
N GLY A 35 -13.52 2.35 6.25
CA GLY A 35 -14.36 1.73 5.21
C GLY A 35 -13.84 1.94 3.79
N THR A 36 -12.88 2.84 3.58
CA THR A 36 -12.15 3.00 2.31
C THR A 36 -10.66 3.00 2.57
N LEU A 37 -9.94 2.16 1.84
CA LEU A 37 -8.50 1.95 2.00
C LEU A 37 -7.77 2.08 0.66
N VAL A 38 -6.53 2.55 0.72
CA VAL A 38 -5.61 2.59 -0.42
C VAL A 38 -4.30 1.95 -0.01
N MET A 39 -3.84 0.97 -0.79
CA MET A 39 -2.50 0.35 -0.69
C MET A 39 -1.68 0.79 -1.90
N PRO A 40 -0.79 1.78 -1.74
CA PRO A 40 -0.10 2.41 -2.85
C PRO A 40 1.16 1.66 -3.29
N GLY A 41 1.55 1.79 -4.56
CA GLY A 41 2.91 1.45 -5.00
C GLY A 41 3.15 -0.03 -5.30
N ILE A 42 2.15 -0.73 -5.85
CA ILE A 42 2.36 -2.06 -6.43
C ILE A 42 3.27 -1.90 -7.67
N PRO A 43 4.43 -2.55 -7.71
CA PRO A 43 5.39 -2.39 -8.78
C PRO A 43 4.93 -3.07 -10.07
N ALA A 44 5.38 -2.52 -11.20
CA ALA A 44 5.05 -3.01 -12.54
C ALA A 44 5.44 -4.47 -12.78
N ASP A 45 6.51 -4.92 -12.13
CA ASP A 45 7.09 -6.26 -12.24
C ASP A 45 6.72 -7.18 -11.07
N ALA A 46 5.64 -6.87 -10.35
CA ALA A 46 5.05 -7.79 -9.36
C ALA A 46 4.62 -9.10 -10.05
N THR A 47 5.18 -10.21 -9.59
CA THR A 47 4.84 -11.55 -10.09
C THR A 47 3.71 -12.19 -9.29
N SER A 48 3.48 -11.73 -8.07
CA SER A 48 2.38 -12.16 -7.21
C SER A 48 1.96 -11.02 -6.29
N VAL A 49 0.66 -10.79 -6.18
CA VAL A 49 0.08 -9.85 -5.22
C VAL A 49 -1.03 -10.58 -4.48
N GLN A 50 -0.94 -10.64 -3.16
CA GLN A 50 -1.98 -11.18 -2.30
C GLN A 50 -2.53 -10.05 -1.43
N LEU A 51 -3.84 -9.85 -1.49
CA LEU A 51 -4.55 -8.97 -0.57
C LEU A 51 -4.88 -9.75 0.70
N VAL A 52 -4.60 -9.14 1.86
CA VAL A 52 -5.02 -9.62 3.17
C VAL A 52 -5.81 -8.51 3.85
N ALA A 53 -7.01 -8.81 4.31
CA ALA A 53 -7.89 -7.85 4.99
C ALA A 53 -8.47 -8.44 6.27
N PHE A 54 -8.71 -7.59 7.26
CA PHE A 54 -9.25 -7.96 8.57
C PHE A 54 -10.34 -6.97 8.99
N ALA A 55 -11.45 -7.49 9.50
CA ALA A 55 -12.56 -6.69 10.04
C ALA A 55 -12.53 -6.73 11.58
N PRO A 56 -11.96 -5.71 12.25
CA PRO A 56 -11.81 -5.71 13.71
C PRO A 56 -13.12 -5.53 14.49
N GLY A 57 -14.19 -5.10 13.83
CA GLY A 57 -15.49 -4.81 14.47
C GLY A 57 -16.47 -5.97 14.41
N GLU A 58 -17.67 -5.73 14.94
CA GLU A 58 -18.77 -6.72 15.10
C GLU A 58 -19.61 -6.97 13.83
N ASN A 59 -19.33 -6.23 12.75
CA ASN A 59 -20.07 -6.35 11.49
C ASN A 59 -19.18 -6.89 10.38
N ASP A 60 -19.78 -7.64 9.47
CA ASP A 60 -19.14 -8.03 8.23
C ASP A 60 -18.87 -6.81 7.34
N ALA A 61 -17.87 -6.92 6.47
CA ALA A 61 -17.52 -5.92 5.49
C ALA A 61 -17.53 -6.52 4.08
N ASP A 62 -18.31 -5.92 3.18
CA ASP A 62 -18.27 -6.20 1.75
C ASP A 62 -17.61 -5.03 1.04
N VAL A 63 -16.46 -5.27 0.42
CA VAL A 63 -15.69 -4.23 -0.27
C VAL A 63 -15.47 -4.59 -1.73
N LYS A 64 -15.54 -3.59 -2.60
CA LYS A 64 -15.04 -3.66 -3.98
C LYS A 64 -13.53 -3.60 -3.96
N VAL A 65 -12.90 -4.46 -4.76
CA VAL A 65 -11.46 -4.48 -4.97
C VAL A 65 -11.17 -3.83 -6.32
N GLN A 66 -10.30 -2.83 -6.34
CA GLN A 66 -10.05 -2.03 -7.53
C GLN A 66 -8.57 -1.73 -7.70
N LEU A 67 -8.00 -2.04 -8.86
CA LEU A 67 -6.66 -1.59 -9.22
C LEU A 67 -6.74 -0.21 -9.87
N MET A 68 -6.02 0.75 -9.30
CA MET A 68 -5.81 2.08 -9.85
C MET A 68 -4.50 2.05 -10.65
N GLY A 69 -4.61 1.97 -11.97
CA GLY A 69 -3.50 2.20 -12.89
C GLY A 69 -3.30 3.70 -13.15
N LYS A 70 -2.42 4.04 -14.11
CA LYS A 70 -2.05 5.42 -14.43
C LYS A 70 -3.24 6.29 -14.82
N ASN A 71 -4.15 5.75 -15.64
CA ASN A 71 -5.25 6.53 -16.22
C ASN A 71 -6.63 6.02 -15.82
N THR A 72 -6.73 4.77 -15.35
CA THR A 72 -8.02 4.11 -15.14
C THR A 72 -8.01 3.28 -13.88
N THR A 73 -9.17 3.21 -13.23
CA THR A 73 -9.43 2.24 -12.16
C THR A 73 -10.25 1.08 -12.74
N PHE A 74 -9.84 -0.16 -12.48
CA PHE A 74 -10.56 -1.35 -12.95
C PHE A 74 -10.69 -2.40 -11.85
N ALA A 75 -11.69 -3.27 -11.98
CA ALA A 75 -11.90 -4.40 -11.08
C ALA A 75 -11.04 -5.59 -11.55
N PRO A 76 -10.32 -6.28 -10.65
CA PRO A 76 -9.57 -7.48 -11.02
C PRO A 76 -10.52 -8.61 -11.42
N ALA A 77 -10.21 -9.32 -12.51
CA ALA A 77 -11.06 -10.38 -13.03
C ALA A 77 -11.28 -11.50 -11.99
N GLY A 78 -12.53 -11.82 -11.69
CA GLY A 78 -12.93 -12.84 -10.72
C GLY A 78 -12.70 -12.47 -9.24
N ASN A 79 -12.22 -11.26 -8.97
CA ASN A 79 -11.85 -10.77 -7.65
C ASN A 79 -12.30 -9.30 -7.49
N ASP A 80 -13.51 -8.96 -7.96
CA ASP A 80 -14.05 -7.60 -7.96
C ASP A 80 -14.62 -7.18 -6.60
N THR A 81 -14.93 -8.15 -5.74
CA THR A 81 -15.42 -7.96 -4.39
C THR A 81 -14.74 -8.90 -3.39
N LEU A 82 -14.69 -8.49 -2.13
CA LEU A 82 -14.19 -9.28 -1.00
C LEU A 82 -15.17 -9.14 0.16
N HIS A 83 -15.65 -10.28 0.65
CA HIS A 83 -16.43 -10.39 1.87
C HIS A 83 -15.51 -10.76 3.04
N ILE A 84 -15.56 -9.96 4.11
CA ILE A 84 -14.73 -10.11 5.30
C ILE A 84 -15.67 -10.25 6.49
N LYS A 85 -15.65 -11.42 7.14
CA LYS A 85 -16.47 -11.66 8.33
C LYS A 85 -15.94 -10.85 9.51
N SER A 86 -16.85 -10.41 10.37
CA SER A 86 -16.52 -9.81 11.67
C SER A 86 -15.51 -10.66 12.44
N GLY A 87 -14.47 -10.02 12.99
CA GLY A 87 -13.42 -10.67 13.77
C GLY A 87 -12.52 -11.63 12.98
N MET A 88 -12.63 -11.65 11.65
CA MET A 88 -11.93 -12.61 10.77
C MET A 88 -11.04 -11.92 9.74
N THR A 89 -10.08 -12.69 9.24
CA THR A 89 -9.24 -12.33 8.10
C THR A 89 -9.78 -12.97 6.82
N ALA A 90 -9.74 -12.24 5.72
CA ALA A 90 -10.00 -12.74 4.39
C ALA A 90 -8.83 -12.41 3.45
N THR A 91 -8.61 -13.25 2.44
CA THR A 91 -7.48 -13.11 1.51
C THR A 91 -7.91 -13.31 0.06
N ILE A 92 -7.28 -12.58 -0.86
CA ILE A 92 -7.42 -12.79 -2.30
C ILE A 92 -6.03 -12.93 -2.93
N ASP A 93 -5.84 -13.95 -3.76
CA ASP A 93 -4.71 -14.02 -4.68
C ASP A 93 -5.03 -13.25 -5.97
N LEU A 94 -4.36 -12.12 -6.14
CA LEU A 94 -4.50 -11.23 -7.31
C LEU A 94 -3.47 -11.54 -8.39
N LYS A 95 -2.54 -12.49 -8.16
CA LYS A 95 -1.49 -12.89 -9.11
C LYS A 95 -0.66 -11.67 -9.59
N ASP A 96 -0.28 -11.65 -10.86
CA ASP A 96 0.44 -10.58 -11.55
C ASP A 96 -0.50 -9.45 -12.02
N ILE A 97 -1.29 -8.92 -11.08
CA ILE A 97 -2.37 -7.96 -11.33
C ILE A 97 -1.94 -6.69 -12.10
N THR A 98 -0.68 -6.26 -11.95
CA THR A 98 -0.15 -5.03 -12.56
C THR A 98 0.14 -5.17 -14.05
N ARG A 99 0.36 -6.39 -14.56
CA ARG A 99 0.57 -6.65 -15.99
C ARG A 99 1.59 -5.71 -16.68
N GLY A 100 2.64 -5.30 -15.96
CA GLY A 100 3.69 -4.42 -16.48
C GLY A 100 3.47 -2.93 -16.26
N GLU A 101 2.38 -2.51 -15.60
CA GLU A 101 2.11 -1.12 -15.23
C GLU A 101 2.02 -0.97 -13.70
N PRO A 102 2.76 -0.05 -13.06
CA PRO A 102 2.66 0.14 -11.62
C PRO A 102 1.26 0.65 -11.24
N GLY A 103 0.79 0.30 -10.06
CA GLY A 103 -0.56 0.65 -9.64
C GLY A 103 -0.73 0.72 -8.13
N SER A 104 -1.95 1.01 -7.71
CA SER A 104 -2.35 1.02 -6.30
C SER A 104 -3.65 0.26 -6.15
N LEU A 105 -3.83 -0.51 -5.07
CA LEU A 105 -5.11 -1.16 -4.80
C LEU A 105 -5.98 -0.23 -3.95
N ARG A 106 -7.27 -0.14 -4.30
CA ARG A 106 -8.27 0.59 -3.54
C ARG A 106 -9.39 -0.36 -3.14
N LEU A 107 -9.77 -0.29 -1.86
CA LEU A 107 -10.96 -0.94 -1.33
C LEU A 107 -12.02 0.12 -1.04
N THR A 108 -13.24 -0.11 -1.49
CA THR A 108 -14.39 0.77 -1.20
C THR A 108 -15.60 -0.08 -0.81
N PRO A 109 -16.54 0.42 -0.01
CA PRO A 109 -17.72 -0.35 0.36
C PRO A 109 -18.54 -0.74 -0.89
N VAL A 110 -19.06 -1.97 -0.91
CA VAL A 110 -20.03 -2.38 -1.94
C VAL A 110 -21.29 -1.50 -1.83
N GLU A 111 -21.79 -1.32 -0.61
CA GLU A 111 -22.91 -0.45 -0.27
C GLU A 111 -22.42 0.91 0.24
N LYS A 112 -22.74 2.00 -0.46
CA LYS A 112 -22.26 3.35 -0.12
C LYS A 112 -22.62 3.83 1.29
N ASN A 113 -23.70 3.30 1.87
CA ASN A 113 -24.19 3.69 3.19
C ASN A 113 -23.72 2.75 4.32
N ARG A 114 -22.92 1.72 4.00
CA ARG A 114 -22.43 0.72 4.95
C ARG A 114 -20.91 0.58 4.80
N ALA A 115 -20.19 1.50 5.44
CA ALA A 115 -18.73 1.54 5.43
C ALA A 115 -18.16 0.88 6.69
N THR A 116 -18.25 -0.45 6.78
CA THR A 116 -17.65 -1.21 7.90
C THR A 116 -16.13 -0.97 7.94
N PRO A 117 -15.56 -0.49 9.06
CA PRO A 117 -14.12 -0.25 9.17
C PRO A 117 -13.33 -1.56 9.08
N ILE A 118 -12.32 -1.59 8.21
CA ILE A 118 -11.41 -2.70 8.03
C ILE A 118 -9.96 -2.21 8.00
N VAL A 119 -9.01 -3.12 8.19
CA VAL A 119 -7.59 -2.92 7.87
C VAL A 119 -7.19 -3.88 6.76
N ALA A 120 -6.22 -3.49 5.93
CA ALA A 120 -5.73 -4.33 4.86
C ALA A 120 -4.26 -4.05 4.52
N ALA A 121 -3.61 -5.05 3.95
CA ALA A 121 -2.27 -4.95 3.41
C ALA A 121 -2.11 -5.88 2.20
N LEU A 122 -1.11 -5.60 1.38
CA LEU A 122 -0.68 -6.47 0.30
C LEU A 122 0.61 -7.18 0.69
N ARG A 123 0.70 -8.46 0.35
CA ARG A 123 1.97 -9.16 0.18
C ARG A 123 2.29 -9.15 -1.31
N VAL A 124 3.42 -8.57 -1.68
CA VAL A 124 3.89 -8.45 -3.06
C VAL A 124 5.17 -9.27 -3.21
N VAL A 125 5.25 -10.07 -4.26
CA VAL A 125 6.48 -10.76 -4.67
C VAL A 125 6.91 -10.23 -6.02
N ARG A 126 8.21 -10.00 -6.17
CA ARG A 126 8.87 -9.68 -7.44
C ARG A 126 9.92 -10.74 -7.75
N GLY A 127 10.31 -10.85 -9.01
CA GLY A 127 11.38 -11.75 -9.44
C GLY A 127 10.98 -13.23 -9.44
N THR A 128 11.94 -14.11 -9.74
CA THR A 128 11.74 -15.56 -9.83
C THR A 128 12.95 -16.32 -9.31
N GLY A 129 12.73 -17.54 -8.81
CA GLY A 129 13.78 -18.39 -8.23
C GLY A 129 14.58 -17.66 -7.15
N ALA A 130 15.90 -17.75 -7.20
CA ALA A 130 16.80 -17.12 -6.22
C ALA A 130 16.83 -15.58 -6.24
N LYS A 131 16.09 -14.93 -7.16
CA LYS A 131 15.95 -13.46 -7.24
C LYS A 131 14.61 -12.98 -6.73
N GLN A 132 13.84 -13.84 -6.05
CA GLN A 132 12.58 -13.44 -5.46
C GLN A 132 12.81 -12.52 -4.27
N GLU A 133 12.01 -11.47 -4.22
CA GLU A 133 11.93 -10.56 -3.09
C GLU A 133 10.47 -10.31 -2.74
N ILE A 134 10.21 -10.22 -1.45
CA ILE A 134 8.91 -9.99 -0.85
C ILE A 134 8.84 -8.57 -0.30
N ALA A 135 7.67 -7.94 -0.40
CA ALA A 135 7.37 -6.69 0.26
C ALA A 135 5.96 -6.68 0.81
N TYR A 136 5.73 -5.91 1.86
CA TYR A 136 4.42 -5.68 2.45
C TYR A 136 4.01 -4.22 2.28
N ILE A 137 2.85 -4.02 1.66
CA ILE A 137 2.29 -2.70 1.40
C ILE A 137 1.00 -2.57 2.21
N PRO A 138 1.03 -2.00 3.42
CA PRO A 138 -0.18 -1.77 4.18
C PRO A 138 -1.04 -0.67 3.55
N ALA A 139 -2.32 -0.64 3.92
CA ALA A 139 -3.15 0.51 3.64
C ALA A 139 -2.62 1.76 4.34
N THR A 140 -2.54 2.87 3.62
CA THR A 140 -1.99 4.14 4.11
C THR A 140 -3.07 5.21 4.22
N GLY A 141 -2.88 6.15 5.15
CA GLY A 141 -3.66 7.38 5.20
C GLY A 141 -3.37 8.29 3.99
N PRO A 142 -4.21 9.31 3.77
CA PRO A 142 -3.99 10.28 2.71
C PRO A 142 -2.69 11.08 2.92
N VAL A 143 -2.07 11.48 1.81
CA VAL A 143 -0.98 12.47 1.86
C VAL A 143 -1.57 13.79 2.37
N GLY A 144 -1.15 14.20 3.57
CA GLY A 144 -1.58 15.46 4.19
C GLY A 144 -0.86 16.68 3.61
N ALA A 145 -0.71 17.74 4.42
CA ALA A 145 -0.04 18.97 3.99
C ALA A 145 1.42 18.75 3.50
N ARG A 146 2.11 17.75 4.06
CA ARG A 146 3.46 17.32 3.68
C ARG A 146 3.62 15.83 3.91
N ALA A 147 4.38 15.18 3.04
CA ALA A 147 4.88 13.82 3.23
C ALA A 147 6.32 13.74 2.70
N SER A 148 7.04 12.68 3.07
CA SER A 148 8.37 12.39 2.56
C SER A 148 8.39 10.95 2.07
N VAL A 149 9.01 10.75 0.91
CA VAL A 149 9.33 9.43 0.39
C VAL A 149 10.85 9.32 0.37
N THR A 150 11.35 8.13 0.69
CA THR A 150 12.77 7.83 0.56
C THR A 150 13.10 7.55 -0.90
N ASP A 151 14.34 7.12 -1.18
CA ASP A 151 14.73 6.64 -2.51
C ASP A 151 14.88 7.75 -3.58
N ASN A 152 15.33 8.95 -3.18
CA ASN A 152 15.74 10.00 -4.12
C ASN A 152 17.13 9.67 -4.72
N ARG A 153 17.17 8.76 -5.69
CA ARG A 153 18.38 8.40 -6.44
C ARG A 153 18.35 8.99 -7.84
N ALA A 154 19.54 9.25 -8.40
CA ALA A 154 19.68 9.88 -9.71
C ALA A 154 18.98 9.11 -10.84
N LYS A 155 18.76 7.80 -10.68
CA LYS A 155 18.06 6.94 -11.64
C LYS A 155 17.24 5.87 -10.94
N GLY A 156 16.16 5.45 -11.58
CA GLY A 156 15.34 4.30 -11.19
C GLY A 156 14.27 4.57 -10.14
N SER A 157 14.15 5.80 -9.64
CA SER A 157 13.06 6.18 -8.72
C SER A 157 11.78 6.41 -9.51
N THR A 158 10.64 6.00 -8.95
CA THR A 158 9.33 6.27 -9.54
C THR A 158 8.38 6.66 -8.43
N LEU A 159 7.81 7.86 -8.55
CA LEU A 159 6.76 8.34 -7.66
C LEU A 159 5.41 8.17 -8.36
N SER A 160 4.54 7.33 -7.79
CA SER A 160 3.15 7.19 -8.23
C SER A 160 2.25 7.98 -7.30
N LEU A 161 1.42 8.85 -7.85
CA LEU A 161 0.46 9.67 -7.12
C LEU A 161 -0.95 9.30 -7.60
N ALA A 162 -1.88 9.16 -6.66
CA ALA A 162 -3.28 8.89 -6.95
C ALA A 162 -4.17 9.83 -6.13
N ALA A 163 -5.16 10.46 -6.77
CA ALA A 163 -6.15 11.31 -6.13
C ALA A 163 -7.56 10.70 -6.29
N PRO A 164 -7.85 9.57 -5.62
CA PRO A 164 -9.05 8.77 -5.88
C PRO A 164 -10.38 9.47 -5.54
N ALA A 165 -10.35 10.55 -4.77
CA ALA A 165 -11.54 11.28 -4.33
C ALA A 165 -11.89 12.45 -5.24
N ALA A 166 -10.89 13.25 -5.64
CA ALA A 166 -11.04 14.43 -6.49
C ALA A 166 -9.67 14.88 -7.00
N THR A 167 -9.65 15.61 -8.12
CA THR A 167 -8.43 16.20 -8.68
C THR A 167 -7.69 17.04 -7.64
N ALA A 168 -6.37 16.88 -7.57
CA ALA A 168 -5.50 17.60 -6.65
C ALA A 168 -4.23 18.10 -7.34
N LYS A 169 -3.57 19.08 -6.72
CA LYS A 169 -2.22 19.52 -7.10
C LYS A 169 -1.22 19.08 -6.06
N VAL A 170 -0.18 18.38 -6.47
CA VAL A 170 0.89 17.89 -5.60
C VAL A 170 2.18 18.58 -6.00
N LYS A 171 2.75 19.34 -5.06
CA LYS A 171 4.09 19.92 -5.22
C LYS A 171 5.12 18.91 -4.72
N VAL A 172 5.98 18.45 -5.62
CA VAL A 172 7.07 17.52 -5.31
C VAL A 172 8.36 18.32 -5.25
N THR A 173 9.06 18.20 -4.13
CA THR A 173 10.40 18.74 -3.95
C THR A 173 11.37 17.58 -3.85
N THR A 174 12.26 17.47 -4.83
CA THR A 174 13.38 16.53 -4.77
C THR A 174 14.56 17.23 -4.11
N SER A 175 15.13 16.60 -3.08
CA SER A 175 16.28 17.18 -2.38
C SER A 175 17.48 17.27 -3.31
N ALA A 176 18.39 18.19 -3.02
CA ALA A 176 19.71 18.19 -3.63
C ALA A 176 20.38 16.81 -3.44
N GLY A 177 21.24 16.43 -4.39
CA GLY A 177 22.03 15.21 -4.29
C GLY A 177 23.05 15.28 -3.14
N SER A 178 23.69 14.16 -2.84
CA SER A 178 24.72 14.09 -1.79
C SER A 178 25.94 14.99 -2.04
N GLY A 179 26.17 15.42 -3.28
CA GLY A 179 27.19 16.39 -3.66
C GLY A 179 26.80 17.86 -3.43
N GLY A 180 25.62 18.12 -2.86
CA GLY A 180 25.04 19.46 -2.75
C GLY A 180 24.29 19.88 -4.02
N GLY A 181 23.89 21.15 -4.08
CA GLY A 181 23.11 21.73 -5.17
C GLY A 181 21.77 22.31 -4.72
N GLU A 182 20.95 22.70 -5.68
CA GLU A 182 19.60 23.23 -5.43
C GLU A 182 18.54 22.11 -5.53
N PRO A 183 17.51 22.14 -4.68
CA PRO A 183 16.38 21.22 -4.81
C PRO A 183 15.58 21.52 -6.07
N ALA A 184 15.12 20.50 -6.78
CA ALA A 184 14.18 20.67 -7.89
C ALA A 184 12.74 20.59 -7.39
N VAL A 185 11.89 21.49 -7.88
CA VAL A 185 10.50 21.60 -7.49
C VAL A 185 9.61 21.52 -8.71
N GLU A 186 8.68 20.57 -8.72
CA GLU A 186 7.68 20.41 -9.77
C GLU A 186 6.28 20.31 -9.15
N THR A 187 5.25 20.75 -9.88
CA THR A 187 3.85 20.62 -9.45
C THR A 187 3.09 19.77 -10.44
N TYR A 188 2.54 18.66 -9.97
CA TYR A 188 1.72 17.74 -10.75
C TYR A 188 0.24 17.96 -10.46
N THR A 189 -0.60 17.77 -11.47
CA THR A 189 -2.05 17.65 -11.30
C THR A 189 -2.41 16.18 -11.42
N VAL A 190 -3.12 15.65 -10.42
CA VAL A 190 -3.45 14.23 -10.24
C VAL A 190 -4.92 14.05 -9.95
#